data_AF-A0A183SHT3-F1
#
_entry.id   AF-A0A183SHT3-F1
#
_cell.length_a   1.000
_cell.length_b   1.000
_cell.length_c   1.000
_cell.angle_alpha   90.00
_cell.angle_beta   90.00
_cell.angle_gamma   90.00
#
_symmetry.space_group_name_H-M   'P 1'
#
loop_
_entity.id
_entity.type
_entity.pdbx_description
1 polymer ?
#
loop_
_entity_poly.entity_id
_entity_poly.type
_entity_poly.pdbx_seq_one_letter_code
_entity_poly.pdbx_strand_id
1 'polypeptide(L)'
;LSAMSKVAEYIGVPEIRVFEVATFYTMFNRKPMGKYHVQICTTTPCMLGGAGSDVIMEAVTKKLGIQPGHTTEDKLFTLSEVECLGACANAPMMQINDDYYVGFSVWILFTNFAYLSRSGQSHRCSCEPKGGLTSLTSPPPPPGFKLQAALK
;
A
#
# COMPACT_ATOMS: atom_id res chain seq x y z
N LEU A 1 16.24 9.00 -17.47
CA LEU A 1 17.57 8.36 -17.56
C LEU A 1 18.65 9.18 -16.86
N SER A 2 18.67 10.51 -17.01
CA SER A 2 19.61 11.41 -16.30
C SER A 2 19.70 11.20 -14.78
N ALA A 3 18.57 10.93 -14.11
CA ALA A 3 18.56 10.66 -12.67
C ALA A 3 19.38 9.41 -12.28
N MET A 4 19.31 8.34 -13.08
CA MET A 4 20.05 7.10 -12.81
C MET A 4 21.55 7.26 -13.03
N SER A 5 21.94 7.94 -14.12
CA SER A 5 23.33 8.34 -14.38
C SER A 5 23.89 9.20 -13.24
N LYS A 6 23.09 10.12 -12.70
CA LYS A 6 23.53 10.99 -11.60
C LYS A 6 23.74 10.22 -10.29
N VAL A 7 22.89 9.25 -10.01
CA VAL A 7 23.06 8.34 -8.85
C VAL A 7 24.32 7.48 -9.01
N ALA A 8 24.59 6.99 -10.22
CA ALA A 8 25.79 6.20 -10.51
C ALA A 8 27.07 7.02 -10.28
N GLU A 9 27.11 8.26 -10.77
CA GLU A 9 28.21 9.21 -10.55
C GLU A 9 28.43 9.49 -9.05
N TYR A 10 27.34 9.73 -8.30
CA TYR A 10 27.41 10.06 -6.87
C TYR A 10 27.93 8.90 -6.01
N ILE A 11 27.52 7.66 -6.32
CA ILE A 11 27.93 6.47 -5.56
C ILE A 11 29.27 5.91 -6.07
N GLY A 12 29.75 6.35 -7.24
CA GLY A 12 31.01 5.88 -7.82
C GLY A 12 30.92 4.48 -8.42
N VAL A 13 29.74 4.09 -8.93
CA VAL A 13 29.51 2.78 -9.55
C VAL A 13 29.20 2.91 -11.05
N PRO A 14 29.46 1.89 -11.87
CA PRO A 14 29.06 1.89 -13.27
C PRO A 14 27.54 2.03 -13.44
N GLU A 15 27.09 2.83 -14.42
CA GLU A 15 25.66 3.09 -14.67
C GLU A 15 24.83 1.80 -14.85
N ILE A 16 25.42 0.76 -15.44
CA ILE A 16 24.76 -0.53 -15.66
C ILE A 16 24.25 -1.15 -14.35
N ARG A 17 24.96 -0.97 -13.22
CA ARG A 17 24.53 -1.50 -11.92
C ARG A 17 23.30 -0.77 -11.39
N VAL A 18 23.20 0.54 -11.65
CA VAL A 18 22.00 1.31 -11.30
C VAL A 18 20.83 0.92 -12.19
N PHE A 19 21.07 0.66 -13.48
CA PHE A 19 20.03 0.17 -14.38
C PHE A 19 19.51 -1.21 -13.98
N GLU A 20 20.39 -2.15 -13.61
CA GLU A 20 20.00 -3.47 -13.09
C GLU A 20 19.06 -3.31 -11.88
N VAL A 21 19.45 -2.53 -10.88
CA VAL A 21 18.64 -2.26 -9.68
C VAL A 21 17.31 -1.60 -10.01
N ALA A 22 17.32 -0.59 -10.87
CA ALA A 22 16.10 0.12 -11.27
C ALA A 22 15.15 -0.74 -12.12
N THR A 23 15.65 -1.79 -12.77
CA THR A 23 14.81 -2.78 -13.45
C THR A 23 14.33 -3.90 -12.53
N PHE A 24 15.08 -4.19 -11.47
CA PHE A 24 14.81 -5.29 -10.54
C PHE A 24 13.71 -4.93 -9.55
N TYR A 25 13.76 -3.74 -8.94
CA TYR A 25 12.75 -3.32 -7.97
C TYR A 25 11.56 -2.65 -8.66
N THR A 26 10.36 -3.15 -8.37
CA THR A 26 9.09 -2.72 -8.97
C THR A 26 8.65 -1.30 -8.56
N MET A 27 9.21 -0.74 -7.48
CA MET A 27 8.90 0.61 -7.02
C MET A 27 9.52 1.72 -7.89
N PHE A 28 10.60 1.41 -8.62
CA PHE A 28 11.25 2.39 -9.48
C PHE A 28 10.49 2.57 -10.80
N ASN A 29 9.65 3.61 -10.83
CA ASN A 29 8.88 3.97 -12.01
C ASN A 29 9.80 4.52 -13.12
N ARG A 30 10.01 3.72 -14.17
CA ARG A 30 10.81 4.10 -15.35
C ARG A 30 10.03 4.86 -16.43
N LYS A 31 8.70 4.79 -16.36
CA LYS A 31 7.77 5.53 -17.22
C LYS A 31 7.16 6.68 -16.41
N PRO A 32 6.76 7.78 -17.06
CA PRO A 32 6.03 8.84 -16.37
C PRO A 32 4.71 8.28 -15.84
N MET A 33 4.50 8.42 -14.54
CA MET A 33 3.27 8.03 -13.85
C MET A 33 2.39 9.26 -13.63
N GLY A 34 1.10 9.05 -13.40
CA GLY A 34 0.21 10.08 -12.93
C GLY A 34 0.54 10.51 -11.50
N LYS A 35 -0.08 11.62 -11.06
CA LYS A 35 0.13 12.18 -9.71
C LYS A 35 -0.20 11.19 -8.57
N TYR A 36 -1.18 10.32 -8.79
CA TYR A 36 -1.63 9.30 -7.86
C TYR A 36 -1.40 7.92 -8.45
N HIS A 37 -0.43 7.20 -7.90
CA HIS A 37 -0.16 5.82 -8.25
C HIS A 37 -1.03 4.91 -7.40
N VAL A 38 -2.11 4.39 -7.99
CA VAL A 38 -3.05 3.47 -7.35
C VAL A 38 -2.56 2.04 -7.55
N GLN A 39 -2.19 1.41 -6.46
CA GLN A 39 -1.64 0.06 -6.40
C GLN A 39 -2.63 -0.86 -5.68
N ILE A 40 -3.15 -1.86 -6.36
CA ILE A 40 -4.14 -2.80 -5.79
C ILE A 40 -3.47 -4.15 -5.58
N CYS A 41 -3.55 -4.67 -4.36
CA CYS A 41 -3.03 -5.99 -4.03
C CYS A 41 -4.00 -7.09 -4.49
N THR A 42 -3.55 -7.98 -5.37
CA THR A 42 -4.35 -9.10 -5.91
C THR A 42 -3.88 -10.48 -5.42
N THR A 43 -3.00 -10.52 -4.41
CA THR A 43 -2.56 -11.79 -3.81
C THR A 43 -3.68 -12.52 -3.07
N THR A 44 -3.49 -13.82 -2.84
CA THR A 44 -4.51 -14.74 -2.29
C THR A 44 -5.25 -14.21 -1.04
N PRO A 45 -4.60 -13.62 -0.02
CA PRO A 45 -5.33 -13.08 1.13
C PRO A 45 -6.27 -11.93 0.79
N CYS A 46 -5.92 -11.09 -0.19
CA CYS A 46 -6.79 -10.01 -0.67
C CYS A 46 -7.85 -10.52 -1.65
N MET A 47 -7.54 -11.53 -2.43
CA MET A 47 -8.50 -12.20 -3.33
C MET A 47 -9.63 -12.88 -2.53
N LEU A 48 -9.29 -13.55 -1.43
CA LEU A 48 -10.26 -14.25 -0.56
C LEU A 48 -10.88 -13.34 0.52
N GLY A 49 -10.17 -12.28 0.91
CA GLY A 49 -10.52 -11.45 2.06
C GLY A 49 -11.59 -10.40 1.76
N GLY A 50 -12.60 -10.32 2.63
CA GLY A 50 -13.65 -9.29 2.55
C GLY A 50 -14.50 -9.41 1.28
N ALA A 51 -14.48 -8.38 0.43
CA ALA A 51 -15.21 -8.38 -0.84
C ALA A 51 -14.44 -9.03 -2.01
N GLY A 52 -13.16 -9.38 -1.80
CA GLY A 52 -12.25 -9.86 -2.84
C GLY A 52 -11.60 -8.74 -3.64
N SER A 53 -10.30 -8.86 -3.91
CA SER A 53 -9.52 -7.89 -4.68
C SER A 53 -10.01 -7.71 -6.12
N ASP A 54 -10.57 -8.76 -6.73
CA ASP A 54 -11.02 -8.74 -8.13
C ASP A 54 -12.19 -7.78 -8.31
N VAL A 55 -13.13 -7.79 -7.37
CA VAL A 55 -14.29 -6.88 -7.36
C VAL A 55 -13.82 -5.43 -7.19
N ILE A 56 -12.77 -5.19 -6.40
CA ILE A 56 -12.17 -3.86 -6.23
C ILE A 56 -11.47 -3.42 -7.52
N MET A 57 -10.69 -4.30 -8.15
CA MET A 57 -10.00 -4.03 -9.39
C MET A 57 -10.97 -3.65 -10.51
N GLU A 58 -12.07 -4.40 -10.64
CA GLU A 58 -13.13 -4.12 -11.62
C GLU A 58 -13.80 -2.76 -11.35
N ALA A 59 -14.13 -2.49 -10.08
CA ALA A 59 -14.75 -1.23 -9.71
C ALA A 59 -13.84 -0.01 -9.97
N VAL A 60 -12.55 -0.11 -9.67
CA VAL A 60 -11.56 0.95 -9.94
C VAL A 60 -11.37 1.14 -11.44
N THR A 61 -11.24 0.04 -12.19
CA THR A 61 -11.12 0.04 -13.66
C THR A 61 -12.32 0.73 -14.30
N LYS A 62 -13.55 0.38 -13.86
CA LYS A 62 -14.79 0.99 -14.35
C LYS A 62 -14.91 2.47 -14.00
N LYS A 63 -14.43 2.87 -12.82
CA LYS A 63 -14.48 4.27 -12.37
C LYS A 63 -13.47 5.16 -13.11
N LEU A 64 -12.24 4.68 -13.27
CA LEU A 64 -11.17 5.45 -13.90
C LEU A 64 -11.14 5.32 -15.43
N GLY A 65 -11.82 4.31 -15.99
CA GLY A 65 -11.86 4.05 -17.43
C GLY A 65 -10.53 3.55 -18.00
N ILE A 66 -9.63 3.04 -17.15
CA ILE A 66 -8.29 2.57 -17.54
C ILE A 66 -8.05 1.14 -17.07
N GLN A 67 -7.26 0.39 -17.84
CA GLN A 67 -6.80 -0.95 -17.46
C GLN A 67 -5.56 -0.89 -16.55
N PRO A 68 -5.27 -1.97 -15.78
CA PRO A 68 -4.01 -2.09 -15.05
C PRO A 68 -2.80 -1.81 -15.95
N GLY A 69 -1.83 -1.05 -15.43
CA GLY A 69 -0.63 -0.62 -16.15
C GLY A 69 -0.80 0.66 -16.97
N HIS A 70 -2.00 1.22 -17.07
CA HIS A 70 -2.27 2.44 -17.82
C HIS A 70 -2.45 3.66 -16.91
N THR A 71 -2.30 4.84 -17.50
CA THR A 71 -2.49 6.13 -16.85
C THR A 71 -3.64 6.86 -17.52
N THR A 72 -4.47 7.54 -16.74
CA THR A 72 -5.58 8.38 -17.24
C THR A 72 -5.05 9.48 -18.16
N GLU A 73 -5.85 9.91 -19.13
CA GLU A 73 -5.49 11.00 -20.07
C GLU A 73 -5.11 12.30 -19.34
N ASP A 74 -5.77 12.58 -18.21
CA ASP A 74 -5.51 13.73 -17.35
C ASP A 74 -4.17 13.67 -16.59
N LYS A 75 -3.42 12.56 -16.72
CA LYS A 75 -2.17 12.27 -16.00
C LYS A 75 -2.31 12.37 -14.47
N LEU A 76 -3.52 12.18 -13.94
CA LEU A 76 -3.78 12.21 -12.52
C LEU A 76 -3.63 10.84 -11.87
N PHE A 77 -4.11 9.76 -12.50
CA PHE A 77 -4.11 8.43 -11.90
C PHE A 77 -3.39 7.42 -12.77
N THR A 78 -2.54 6.59 -12.16
CA THR A 78 -2.00 5.38 -12.77
C THR A 78 -2.46 4.17 -11.98
N LEU A 79 -3.09 3.20 -12.65
CA LEU A 79 -3.52 1.96 -12.04
C LEU A 79 -2.44 0.90 -12.19
N SER A 80 -2.08 0.22 -11.12
CA SER A 80 -1.15 -0.91 -11.14
C SER A 80 -1.67 -2.04 -10.27
N GLU A 81 -1.62 -3.24 -10.83
CA GLU A 81 -1.75 -4.46 -10.06
C GLU A 81 -0.41 -4.74 -9.38
N VAL A 82 -0.45 -5.04 -8.08
CA VAL A 82 0.74 -5.31 -7.27
C VAL A 82 0.56 -6.54 -6.41
N GLU A 83 1.70 -7.07 -5.97
CA GLU A 83 1.78 -8.20 -5.06
C GLU A 83 1.42 -7.82 -3.61
N CYS A 84 1.78 -8.68 -2.65
CA CYS A 84 1.45 -8.50 -1.24
C CYS A 84 2.03 -7.20 -0.68
N LEU A 85 1.14 -6.32 -0.19
CA LEU A 85 1.49 -5.06 0.48
C LEU A 85 1.53 -5.18 2.02
N GLY A 86 1.46 -6.40 2.56
CA GLY A 86 1.67 -6.65 3.99
C GLY A 86 0.50 -6.29 4.93
N ALA A 87 -0.63 -5.78 4.42
CA ALA A 87 -1.81 -5.44 5.24
C ALA A 87 -2.89 -6.53 5.23
N CYS A 88 -2.50 -7.81 5.25
CA CYS A 88 -3.41 -8.96 5.03
C CYS A 88 -4.54 -9.06 6.06
N ALA A 89 -4.27 -8.75 7.34
CA ALA A 89 -5.32 -8.69 8.38
C ALA A 89 -6.42 -7.67 8.04
N ASN A 90 -6.08 -6.68 7.21
CA ASN A 90 -6.96 -5.62 6.78
C ASN A 90 -7.45 -5.73 5.34
N ALA A 91 -7.33 -6.91 4.73
CA ALA A 91 -7.83 -7.18 3.39
C ALA A 91 -9.34 -6.86 3.25
N PRO A 92 -9.79 -6.39 2.07
CA PRO A 92 -8.99 -5.97 0.91
C PRO A 92 -8.33 -4.61 1.14
N MET A 93 -7.23 -4.35 0.42
CA MET A 93 -6.43 -3.13 0.60
C MET A 93 -5.90 -2.58 -0.73
N MET A 94 -5.62 -1.27 -0.76
CA MET A 94 -4.95 -0.59 -1.86
C MET A 94 -3.98 0.45 -1.29
N GLN A 95 -2.93 0.75 -2.04
CA GLN A 95 -1.99 1.82 -1.74
C GLN A 95 -2.14 2.93 -2.78
N ILE A 96 -2.13 4.18 -2.33
CA ILE A 96 -2.05 5.34 -3.22
C ILE A 96 -0.84 6.16 -2.81
N ASN A 97 0.17 6.18 -3.67
CA ASN A 97 1.49 6.72 -3.34
C ASN A 97 2.03 6.07 -2.06
N ASP A 98 2.07 6.80 -0.94
CA ASP A 98 2.61 6.31 0.33
C ASP A 98 1.53 5.79 1.30
N ASP A 99 0.25 6.03 1.00
CA ASP A 99 -0.83 5.78 1.94
C ASP A 99 -1.53 4.44 1.70
N TYR A 100 -1.67 3.68 2.78
CA TYR A 100 -2.49 2.49 2.82
C TYR A 100 -3.95 2.81 3.11
N TYR A 101 -4.81 2.35 2.21
CA TYR A 101 -6.24 2.33 2.40
C TYR A 101 -6.65 0.88 2.59
N VAL A 102 -7.36 0.61 3.68
CA VAL A 102 -7.59 -0.75 4.14
C VAL A 102 -9.03 -0.95 4.62
N GLY A 103 -9.54 -2.18 4.48
CA GLY A 103 -10.82 -2.58 5.03
C GLY A 103 -12.03 -1.88 4.41
N PHE A 104 -11.98 -1.58 3.11
CA PHE A 104 -13.02 -0.88 2.38
C PHE A 104 -13.89 -1.84 1.53
N SER A 105 -15.10 -1.40 1.22
CA SER A 105 -15.99 -2.02 0.22
C SER A 105 -16.07 -1.14 -1.04
N VAL A 106 -16.66 -1.66 -2.12
CA VAL A 106 -16.82 -0.98 -3.43
C VAL A 106 -17.39 0.45 -3.30
N TRP A 107 -18.22 0.70 -2.28
CA TRP A 107 -18.89 1.98 -2.04
C TRP A 107 -17.95 3.16 -1.78
N ILE A 108 -16.81 2.92 -1.14
CA ILE A 108 -15.86 3.97 -0.76
C ILE A 108 -15.08 4.52 -1.95
N LEU A 109 -15.05 3.79 -3.07
CA LEU A 109 -14.51 4.32 -4.31
C LEU A 109 -15.27 5.56 -4.78
N PHE A 110 -16.52 5.81 -4.35
CA PHE A 110 -17.30 7.01 -4.72
C PHE A 110 -17.10 8.21 -3.79
N THR A 111 -16.48 8.02 -2.62
CA THR A 111 -16.09 9.13 -1.74
C THR A 111 -14.81 9.78 -2.25
N ASN A 112 -14.71 11.11 -2.14
CA ASN A 112 -13.54 11.87 -2.59
C ASN A 112 -12.25 11.27 -2.00
N PHE A 113 -11.24 10.96 -2.84
CA PHE A 113 -9.95 10.43 -2.39
C PHE A 113 -9.29 11.27 -1.28
N ALA A 114 -9.60 12.57 -1.21
CA ALA A 114 -9.14 13.49 -0.17
C ALA A 114 -9.74 13.23 1.24
N TYR A 115 -10.85 12.51 1.34
CA TYR A 115 -11.56 12.21 2.60
C TYR A 115 -11.32 10.78 3.10
N LEU A 116 -10.44 10.05 2.42
CA LEU A 116 -10.20 8.65 2.74
C LEU A 116 -9.31 8.59 4.00
N SER A 117 -9.91 8.24 5.14
CA SER A 117 -9.19 8.18 6.42
C SER A 117 -8.09 7.12 6.36
N ARG A 118 -6.88 7.49 6.81
CA ARG A 118 -5.69 6.62 6.92
C ARG A 118 -5.87 5.48 7.93
N SER A 119 -6.82 5.63 8.85
CA SER A 119 -7.24 4.62 9.83
C SER A 119 -8.40 3.80 9.28
N GLY A 120 -8.40 2.49 9.57
CA GLY A 120 -9.26 1.47 9.00
C GLY A 120 -10.69 1.94 8.72
N GLN A 121 -11.16 1.73 7.49
CA GLN A 121 -12.50 2.15 7.03
C GLN A 121 -13.62 1.20 7.49
N SER A 122 -13.28 0.27 8.39
CA SER A 122 -14.21 -0.61 9.12
C SER A 122 -14.22 -0.17 10.58
N HIS A 123 -15.15 -0.62 11.42
CA HIS A 123 -15.26 -0.23 12.84
C HIS A 123 -13.99 -0.45 13.73
N ARG A 124 -12.86 -0.87 13.13
CA ARG A 124 -11.53 -1.02 13.73
C ARG A 124 -10.61 0.13 13.30
N CYS A 125 -9.75 0.58 14.20
CA CYS A 125 -8.72 1.58 13.98
C CYS A 125 -7.53 1.05 13.18
N SER A 126 -7.05 -0.16 13.48
CA SER A 126 -5.80 -0.70 12.92
C SER A 126 -5.96 -2.16 12.46
N CYS A 127 -5.43 -3.13 13.19
CA CYS A 127 -5.46 -4.57 12.92
C CYS A 127 -6.16 -5.38 14.02
N GLU A 128 -6.81 -4.72 14.97
CA GLU A 128 -7.54 -5.40 16.02
C GLU A 128 -8.75 -6.20 15.49
N PRO A 129 -9.20 -7.23 16.22
CA PRO A 129 -10.38 -7.99 15.84
C PRO A 129 -11.61 -7.09 15.72
N LYS A 130 -12.44 -7.32 14.69
CA LYS A 130 -13.64 -6.52 14.41
C LYS A 130 -14.66 -6.53 15.57
N GLY A 131 -14.64 -7.55 16.41
CA GLY A 131 -15.52 -7.69 17.58
C GLY A 131 -15.03 -6.99 18.85
N GLY A 132 -13.96 -6.20 18.77
CA GLY A 132 -13.32 -5.56 19.92
C GLY A 132 -12.00 -6.22 20.32
N LEU A 133 -11.33 -5.62 21.30
CA LEU A 133 -10.02 -6.08 21.78
C LEU A 133 -10.15 -7.44 22.49
N THR A 134 -9.63 -8.50 21.88
CA THR A 134 -9.53 -9.84 22.50
C THR A 134 -8.23 -10.01 23.30
N SER A 135 -7.24 -9.16 23.04
CA SER A 135 -5.93 -9.12 23.71
C SER A 135 -5.53 -7.68 23.97
N LEU A 136 -4.50 -7.46 24.79
CA LEU A 136 -4.04 -6.12 25.20
C LEU A 136 -5.15 -5.26 25.84
N THR A 137 -6.04 -5.91 26.61
CA THR A 137 -7.14 -5.25 27.32
C THR A 137 -6.72 -4.57 28.61
N SER A 138 -5.52 -4.89 29.13
CA SER A 138 -4.92 -4.27 30.31
C SER A 138 -3.86 -3.24 29.91
N PRO A 139 -3.63 -2.20 30.72
CA PRO A 139 -2.57 -1.23 30.46
C PRO A 139 -1.19 -1.90 30.49
N PRO A 140 -0.20 -1.36 29.73
CA PRO A 140 1.15 -1.91 29.73
C PRO A 140 1.79 -1.80 31.12
N PRO A 141 2.63 -2.77 31.50
CA PRO A 141 3.30 -2.73 32.79
C PRO A 141 4.28 -1.54 32.87
N PRO A 142 4.58 -1.03 34.08
CA PRO A 142 5.47 0.10 34.26
C PRO A 142 6.93 -0.23 33.87
N PRO A 143 7.76 0.79 33.59
CA PRO A 143 9.19 0.60 33.38
C PRO A 143 9.84 -0.20 34.52
N GLY A 144 10.73 -1.13 34.19
CA GLY A 144 11.38 -1.99 35.17
C GLY A 144 10.61 -3.28 35.52
N PHE A 145 9.43 -3.51 34.93
CA PHE A 145 8.72 -4.77 35.06
C PHE A 145 9.56 -5.93 34.49
N LYS A 146 9.86 -6.92 35.34
CA LYS A 146 10.76 -8.05 35.05
C LYS A 146 12.21 -7.66 34.71
N LEU A 147 12.68 -6.48 35.13
CA LEU A 147 14.08 -6.12 35.00
C LEU A 147 14.96 -7.08 35.83
N GLN A 148 15.98 -7.63 35.19
CA GLN A 148 16.90 -8.58 35.81
C GLN A 148 17.67 -7.89 36.95
N ALA A 149 17.99 -8.64 38.01
CA ALA A 149 18.66 -8.07 39.17
C ALA A 149 20.03 -7.43 38.86
N ALA A 150 20.76 -7.95 37.86
CA ALA A 150 22.05 -7.41 37.43
C ALA A 150 21.94 -6.07 36.66
N LEU A 151 20.73 -5.67 36.27
CA LEU A 151 20.44 -4.46 35.48
C LEU A 151 19.58 -3.44 36.26
N LYS A 152 19.25 -3.73 37.52
CA LYS A 152 18.62 -2.79 38.46
C LYS A 152 19.68 -1.93 39.12
#